data_AF-A0A653RXF8-F1
#
_entry.id   AF-A0A653RXF8-F1
#
_cell.length_a   1.000
_cell.length_b   1.000
_cell.length_c   1.000
_cell.angle_alpha   90.00
_cell.angle_beta   90.00
_cell.angle_gamma   90.00
#
_symmetry.space_group_name_H-M   'P 1'
#
loop_
_entity.id
_entity.type
_entity.pdbx_description
1 polymer ?
#
loop_
_entity_poly.entity_id
_entity_poly.type
_entity_poly.pdbx_seq_one_letter_code
_entity_poly.pdbx_strand_id
1 'polypeptide(L)'
;MGVDRLLFGPPQKATVSVERVRTGQTCPACGSSDVARYPVANFLGPRMVVKCQDCFENLETTVPTADDHWPPWASATSDWPASRNG
;
A
#
# COMPACT_ATOMS: atom_id res chain seq x y z
N MET A 1 -34.22 -7.17 -11.61
CA MET A 1 -33.86 -6.52 -10.33
C MET A 1 -32.54 -7.10 -9.86
N GLY A 2 -31.54 -6.26 -9.55
CA GLY A 2 -30.30 -6.73 -8.92
C GLY A 2 -29.01 -6.09 -9.42
N VAL A 3 -28.91 -4.76 -9.39
CA VAL A 3 -27.60 -4.06 -9.36
C VAL A 3 -27.27 -3.60 -7.94
N ASP A 4 -27.87 -4.24 -6.94
CA ASP A 4 -28.08 -3.68 -5.59
C ASP A 4 -26.91 -3.91 -4.60
N ARG A 5 -25.68 -4.00 -5.12
CA ARG A 5 -24.47 -3.97 -4.29
C ARG A 5 -23.34 -3.30 -5.06
N LEU A 6 -23.35 -1.97 -5.09
CA LEU A 6 -22.09 -1.24 -5.03
C LEU A 6 -21.40 -1.70 -3.73
N LEU A 7 -20.49 -2.67 -3.86
CA LEU A 7 -19.76 -3.32 -2.75
C LEU A 7 -19.02 -2.33 -1.85
N PHE A 8 -18.84 -1.09 -2.31
CA PHE A 8 -18.17 -0.03 -1.58
C PHE A 8 -19.11 1.17 -1.51
N GLY A 9 -19.64 1.42 -0.31
CA GLY A 9 -20.44 2.61 -0.05
C GLY A 9 -19.63 3.90 -0.28
N PRO A 10 -20.28 5.05 -0.40
CA PRO A 10 -19.58 6.32 -0.56
C PRO A 10 -18.63 6.58 0.62
N PRO A 11 -17.49 7.25 0.39
CA PRO A 11 -16.54 7.57 1.44
C PRO A 11 -17.23 8.40 2.53
N GLN A 12 -17.11 7.96 3.78
CA GLN A 12 -17.72 8.62 4.94
C GLN A 12 -16.85 9.73 5.52
N LYS A 13 -15.54 9.72 5.22
CA LYS A 13 -14.57 10.71 5.70
C LYS A 13 -14.29 11.72 4.59
N ALA A 14 -14.12 12.98 4.98
CA ALA A 14 -13.76 14.07 4.06
C ALA A 14 -12.37 13.92 3.43
N THR A 15 -11.50 13.10 4.03
CA THR A 15 -10.11 12.90 3.60
C THR A 15 -9.77 11.42 3.52
N VAL A 16 -8.94 11.07 2.54
CA VAL A 16 -8.29 9.76 2.48
C VAL A 16 -7.07 9.77 3.38
N SER A 17 -6.95 8.78 4.26
CA SER A 17 -5.80 8.59 5.14
C SER A 17 -5.29 7.17 4.99
N VAL A 18 -3.98 7.01 5.16
CA VAL A 18 -3.32 5.71 5.22
C VAL A 18 -2.76 5.50 6.62
N GLU A 19 -3.01 4.33 7.19
CA GLU A 19 -2.38 3.93 8.43
C GLU A 19 -0.94 3.47 8.18
N ARG A 20 -0.02 3.93 9.02
CA ARG A 20 1.40 3.52 8.98
C ARG A 20 1.69 2.65 10.19
N VAL A 21 2.05 1.39 9.94
CA VAL A 21 2.31 0.39 10.98
C VAL A 21 3.81 0.34 11.26
N ARG A 22 4.24 0.61 12.49
CA ARG A 22 5.67 0.56 12.86
C ARG A 22 6.21 -0.87 12.78
N THR A 23 7.41 -1.03 12.22
CA THR A 23 8.02 -2.36 11.98
C THR A 23 9.02 -2.79 13.06
N GLY A 24 9.41 -1.87 13.96
CA GLY A 24 10.44 -2.12 14.99
C GLY A 24 11.88 -2.17 14.44
N GLN A 25 12.06 -1.96 13.15
CA GLN A 25 13.38 -1.87 12.52
C GLN A 25 14.07 -0.54 12.84
N THR A 26 15.40 -0.52 12.69
CA THR A 26 16.19 0.71 12.69
C THR A 26 16.65 1.03 11.27
N CYS A 27 16.52 2.29 10.87
CA CYS A 27 16.94 2.75 9.56
C CYS A 27 18.48 2.68 9.44
N PRO A 28 19.03 1.98 8.44
CA PRO A 28 20.48 1.89 8.27
C PRO A 28 21.12 3.20 7.79
N ALA A 29 20.34 4.12 7.21
CA ALA A 29 20.85 5.38 6.68
C ALA A 29 21.02 6.48 7.74
N CYS A 30 20.06 6.61 8.67
CA CYS A 30 20.08 7.69 9.67
C CYS A 30 20.06 7.20 11.13
N GLY A 31 19.91 5.89 11.37
CA GLY A 31 19.84 5.31 12.72
C GLY A 31 18.50 5.50 13.43
N SER A 32 17.49 6.10 12.80
CA SER A 32 16.16 6.28 13.40
C SER A 32 15.42 4.95 13.56
N SER A 33 14.66 4.81 14.65
CA SER A 33 13.71 3.71 14.88
C SER A 33 12.30 4.00 14.36
N ASP A 34 12.04 5.18 13.80
CA ASP A 34 10.74 5.53 13.21
C ASP A 34 10.64 4.96 11.78
N VAL A 35 10.57 3.63 11.71
CA VAL A 35 10.38 2.87 10.47
C VAL A 35 8.97 2.30 10.45
N ALA A 36 8.25 2.55 9.35
CA ALA A 36 6.87 2.11 9.21
C ALA A 36 6.59 1.48 7.85
N ARG A 37 5.68 0.50 7.86
CA ARG A 37 5.11 -0.18 6.71
C ARG A 37 3.74 0.39 6.38
N TYR A 38 3.48 0.70 5.12
CA TYR A 38 2.19 1.24 4.67
C TYR A 38 1.95 1.07 3.17
N PRO A 39 0.68 1.11 2.72
CA PRO A 39 0.33 1.04 1.32
C PRO A 39 0.69 2.33 0.57
N VAL A 40 1.16 2.16 -0.67
CA VAL A 40 1.42 3.24 -1.62
C VAL A 40 0.86 2.87 -2.99
N ALA A 41 0.24 3.83 -3.66
CA ALA A 41 -0.05 3.75 -5.09
C ALA A 41 1.13 4.37 -5.86
N ASN A 42 1.78 3.60 -6.73
CA ASN A 42 2.80 4.11 -7.63
C ASN A 42 2.48 3.74 -9.09
N PHE A 43 3.34 4.16 -10.03
CA PHE A 43 3.14 3.91 -11.46
C PHE A 43 3.17 2.42 -11.86
N LEU A 44 3.72 1.54 -11.01
CA LEU A 44 3.72 0.08 -11.17
C LEU A 44 2.49 -0.59 -10.52
N GLY A 45 1.61 0.21 -9.92
CA GLY A 45 0.41 -0.22 -9.23
C GLY A 45 0.54 -0.21 -7.70
N PRO A 46 -0.40 -0.87 -7.01
CA PRO A 46 -0.42 -0.95 -5.55
C PRO A 46 0.81 -1.67 -5.00
N ARG A 47 1.50 -1.07 -4.02
CA ARG A 47 2.63 -1.68 -3.30
C ARG A 47 2.49 -1.47 -1.81
N MET A 48 3.16 -2.33 -1.04
CA MET A 48 3.46 -2.09 0.37
C MET A 48 4.92 -1.65 0.46
N VAL A 49 5.18 -0.56 1.16
CA VAL A 49 6.55 -0.05 1.36
C VAL A 49 6.91 -0.08 2.82
N VAL A 50 8.19 -0.27 3.11
CA VAL A 50 8.78 -0.06 4.43
C VAL A 50 9.75 1.11 4.31
N LYS A 51 9.47 2.19 5.03
CA LYS A 51 10.26 3.43 4.94
C LYS A 51 10.58 4.01 6.31
N CYS A 52 11.75 4.64 6.41
CA CYS A 52 12.02 5.55 7.51
C CYS A 52 11.15 6.80 7.38
N GLN A 53 10.56 7.25 8.47
CA GLN A 53 9.68 8.42 8.50
C GLN A 53 10.47 9.73 8.68
N ASP A 54 11.72 9.66 9.16
CA ASP A 54 12.57 10.83 9.37
C ASP A 54 13.37 11.20 8.11
N CYS A 55 14.04 10.22 7.48
CA CYS A 55 14.90 10.47 6.33
C CYS A 55 14.33 9.98 4.98
N PHE A 56 13.15 9.34 5.01
CA PHE A 56 12.46 8.80 3.83
C PHE A 56 13.19 7.70 3.04
N GLU A 57 14.25 7.13 3.60
CA GLU A 57 14.94 5.97 3.03
C GLU A 57 13.95 4.81 2.78
N ASN A 58 14.11 4.15 1.63
CA ASN A 58 13.26 3.03 1.25
C ASN A 58 13.94 1.70 1.59
N LEU A 59 13.39 0.99 2.56
CA LEU A 59 14.00 -0.26 3.04
C LEU A 59 13.47 -1.46 2.26
N GLU A 60 12.18 -1.47 1.92
CA GLU A 60 11.55 -2.60 1.24
C GLU A 60 10.34 -2.16 0.42
N THR A 61 10.06 -2.87 -0.68
CA THR A 61 8.85 -2.70 -1.47
C THR A 61 8.33 -4.05 -1.92
N THR A 62 7.11 -4.40 -1.54
CA THR A 62 6.48 -5.69 -1.85
C THR A 62 5.13 -5.51 -2.55
N VAL A 63 4.70 -6.56 -3.24
CA VAL A 63 3.32 -6.65 -3.75
C VAL A 63 2.40 -6.92 -2.56
N PRO A 64 1.27 -6.21 -2.43
CA PRO A 64 0.35 -6.41 -1.33
C PRO A 64 -0.23 -7.84 -1.32
N THR A 65 -0.43 -8.39 -0.13
CA THR A 65 -1.14 -9.67 0.07
C THR A 65 -2.62 -9.43 0.34
N ALA A 66 -3.40 -10.51 0.45
CA ALA A 66 -4.82 -10.41 0.83
C ALA A 66 -5.03 -9.74 2.20
N ASP A 67 -4.10 -9.96 3.14
CA ASP A 67 -4.16 -9.42 4.50
C ASP A 67 -3.86 -7.92 4.55
N ASP A 68 -3.23 -7.37 3.52
CA ASP A 68 -2.92 -5.93 3.46
C ASP A 68 -4.17 -5.08 3.16
N HIS A 69 -5.27 -5.70 2.72
CA HIS A 69 -6.49 -5.02 2.29
C HIS A 69 -6.22 -3.84 1.32
N TRP A 70 -5.16 -3.99 0.51
CA TRP A 70 -4.65 -3.00 -0.43
C TRP A 70 -4.31 -3.69 -1.75
N PRO A 71 -4.74 -3.16 -2.91
CA PRO A 71 -5.76 -2.13 -3.06
C PRO A 71 -7.08 -2.53 -2.39
N PRO A 72 -7.94 -1.58 -1.99
CA PRO A 72 -9.18 -1.90 -1.29
C PRO A 72 -10.22 -2.60 -2.19
N TRP A 73 -9.88 -2.79 -3.46
CA TRP A 73 -10.55 -3.64 -4.43
C TRP A 73 -9.50 -4.48 -5.15
N ALA A 74 -9.71 -5.79 -5.27
CA ALA A 74 -8.90 -6.61 -6.16
C ALA A 74 -9.30 -6.30 -7.61
N SER A 75 -8.39 -5.70 -8.40
CA SER A 75 -8.62 -5.55 -9.84
C SER A 75 -8.70 -6.93 -10.49
N ALA A 76 -9.60 -7.12 -11.45
CA ALA A 76 -9.70 -8.38 -12.20
C ALA A 76 -8.42 -8.78 -12.96
N THR A 77 -7.45 -7.86 -13.07
CA THR A 77 -6.16 -8.03 -13.73
C THR A 77 -5.00 -8.14 -12.74
N SER A 78 -5.25 -8.33 -11.44
CA SER A 78 -4.19 -8.32 -10.42
C SER A 78 -3.22 -9.50 -10.54
N ASP A 79 -3.68 -10.60 -11.12
CA ASP A 79 -2.95 -11.85 -11.36
C ASP A 79 -2.34 -11.91 -12.77
N TRP A 80 -2.57 -10.89 -13.61
CA TRP A 80 -2.06 -10.89 -14.97
C TRP A 80 -0.55 -10.63 -14.94
N PRO A 81 0.23 -11.30 -15.82
CA PRO A 81 1.64 -10.99 -15.97
C PRO A 81 1.81 -9.53 -16.35
N ALA A 82 2.73 -8.82 -15.70
CA ALA A 82 3.11 -7.49 -16.14
C ALA A 82 3.54 -7.54 -17.61
N SER A 83 3.02 -6.62 -18.43
CA SER A 83 3.44 -6.53 -19.84
C SER A 83 4.94 -6.28 -19.89
N ARG A 84 5.66 -7.00 -20.77
CA ARG A 84 7.13 -6.90 -20.91
C ARG A 84 7.67 -5.53 -21.34
N ASN A 85 6.81 -4.54 -21.61
CA ASN A 85 7.22 -3.18 -22.00
C ASN A 85 7.46 -2.27 -20.77
N GLY A 86 7.96 -2.84 -19.66
CA GLY A 86 8.39 -2.11 -18.48
C GLY A 86 9.87 -1.77 -18.55
#